data_AF-A0A3B9AJ40-F1
#
_entry.id   AF-A0A3B9AJ40-F1
#
_cell.length_a   1.000
_cell.length_b   1.000
_cell.length_c   1.000
_cell.angle_alpha   90.00
_cell.angle_beta   90.00
_cell.angle_gamma   90.00
#
_symmetry.space_group_name_H-M   'P 1'
#
loop_
_entity.id
_entity.type
_entity.pdbx_description
1 polymer ?
#
loop_
_entity_poly.entity_id
_entity_poly.type
_entity_poly.pdbx_seq_one_letter_code
_entity_poly.pdbx_strand_id
1 'polypeptide(L)' 'MIRLFLRSLAALLLFQSVALAQQTFPVAAPSDERTGLHAFTNATIYTDYKTRIEGATLLIRDGKVVAAG' A
#
# COMPACT_ATOMS: atom_id res chain seq x y z
N MET A 1 12.55 18.01 51.62
CA MET A 1 13.28 17.16 50.65
C MET A 1 12.40 16.05 50.07
N ILE A 2 11.65 15.29 50.90
CA ILE A 2 10.78 14.18 50.44
C ILE A 2 9.72 14.59 49.40
N ARG A 3 9.13 15.79 49.52
CA ARG A 3 8.09 16.29 48.61
C ARG A 3 8.61 16.64 47.22
N LEU A 4 9.87 17.06 47.12
CA LEU A 4 10.52 17.35 45.84
C LEU A 4 10.84 16.03 45.13
N PHE A 5 11.32 15.05 45.89
CA PHE A 5 11.59 13.69 45.41
C PHE A 5 10.32 13.01 44.86
N LEU A 6 9.18 13.11 45.57
CA LEU A 6 7.91 12.55 45.08
C LEU A 6 7.43 13.19 43.77
N ARG A 7 7.64 14.50 43.60
CA ARG A 7 7.25 15.21 42.36
C ARG A 7 8.12 14.79 41.18
N SER A 8 9.43 14.65 41.39
CA SER A 8 10.36 14.17 40.36
C SER A 8 10.07 12.72 39.95
N LEU A 9 9.71 11.87 40.90
CA LEU A 9 9.34 10.48 40.63
C LEU A 9 8.02 10.38 39.84
N ALA A 10 7.03 11.20 40.20
CA ALA A 10 5.75 11.25 39.49
C ALA A 10 5.92 11.75 38.04
N ALA A 11 6.77 12.75 37.81
CA ALA A 11 7.06 13.24 36.46
C ALA A 11 7.75 12.18 35.58
N LEU A 12 8.67 11.40 36.16
CA LEU A 12 9.36 10.32 35.45
C LEU A 12 8.41 9.17 35.07
N LEU A 13 7.44 8.85 35.92
CA LEU A 13 6.41 7.83 35.64
C LEU A 13 5.47 8.24 34.50
N LEU A 14 5.13 9.54 34.39
CA LEU A 14 4.28 10.06 33.31
C LEU A 14 4.98 10.12 31.95
N PHE A 15 6.32 10.10 31.92
CA PHE A 15 7.08 10.14 30.67
C PHE A 15 7.13 8.79 29.93
N GLN A 16 6.87 7.69 30.64
CA GLN A 16 6.94 6.31 30.10
C GLN A 16 5.75 5.94 29.18
N SER A 17 4.65 6.72 29.20
CA SER A 17 3.45 6.39 28.40
C SER A 17 3.54 6.80 26.93
N VAL A 18 4.66 7.37 26.48
CA VAL A 18 4.85 7.87 25.10
C VAL A 18 5.81 6.99 24.30
N ALA A 19 5.91 5.70 24.64
CA ALA A 19 6.68 4.76 23.83
C ALA A 19 5.98 4.50 22.48
N LEU A 20 6.48 5.12 21.42
CA LEU A 20 6.08 4.85 20.04
C LEU A 20 6.70 3.49 19.64
N ALA A 21 5.92 2.42 19.76
CA ALA A 21 6.37 1.09 19.35
C ALA A 21 6.47 0.98 17.82
N GLN A 22 7.50 0.26 17.35
CA GLN A 22 7.70 -0.04 15.94
C GLN A 22 6.57 -0.94 15.42
N GLN A 23 6.07 -0.68 14.20
CA GLN A 23 5.14 -1.59 13.52
C GLN A 23 5.81 -2.95 13.29
N THR A 24 5.24 -4.02 13.87
CA THR A 24 5.82 -5.38 13.85
C THR A 24 5.37 -6.22 12.65
N PHE A 25 4.45 -5.73 11.82
CA PHE A 25 3.94 -6.44 10.67
C PHE A 25 4.37 -5.75 9.37
N PRO A 26 4.96 -6.48 8.41
CA PRO A 26 5.09 -5.96 7.06
C PRO A 26 3.68 -5.72 6.50
N VAL A 27 3.47 -4.56 5.89
CA VAL A 27 2.26 -4.30 5.10
C VAL A 27 2.16 -5.39 4.04
N ALA A 28 0.96 -5.95 3.84
CA ALA A 28 0.74 -6.98 2.82
C ALA A 28 1.28 -6.47 1.48
N ALA A 29 2.26 -7.18 0.91
CA ALA A 29 2.81 -6.81 -0.38
C ALA A 29 1.76 -7.04 -1.46
N PRO A 30 1.57 -6.10 -2.40
CA PRO A 30 2.37 -4.89 -2.59
C PRO A 30 1.98 -3.75 -1.63
N SER A 31 2.98 -3.11 -1.02
CA SER A 31 2.80 -1.90 -0.21
C SER A 31 2.43 -0.65 -1.04
N ASP A 32 2.48 -0.78 -2.37
CA ASP A 32 1.99 0.19 -3.34
C ASP A 32 0.56 -0.22 -3.73
N GLU A 33 -0.44 0.43 -3.12
CA GLU A 33 -1.83 0.34 -3.59
C GLU A 33 -1.93 1.04 -4.95
N ARG A 34 -1.59 0.30 -6.00
CA ARG A 34 -1.99 0.70 -7.34
C ARG A 34 -3.50 0.62 -7.39
N THR A 35 -4.18 1.77 -7.34
CA THR A 35 -5.59 1.93 -7.76
C THR A 35 -5.75 1.02 -8.97
N GLY A 36 -6.63 0.02 -8.92
CA GLY A 36 -6.61 -1.24 -9.70
C GLY A 36 -6.57 -1.10 -11.22
N LEU A 37 -5.67 -0.29 -11.74
CA LEU A 37 -5.55 0.30 -13.05
C LEU A 37 -4.20 -0.13 -13.60
N HIS A 38 -4.25 -0.99 -14.61
CA HIS A 38 -3.07 -1.55 -15.23
C HIS A 38 -3.15 -1.38 -16.74
N ALA A 39 -2.04 -0.99 -17.36
CA ALA A 39 -1.91 -0.91 -18.81
C ALA A 39 -0.80 -1.85 -19.27
N PHE A 40 -1.13 -2.84 -20.10
CA PHE A 40 -0.14 -3.67 -20.79
C PHE A 40 0.07 -3.08 -22.18
N THR A 41 1.21 -2.44 -22.41
CA THR A 41 1.54 -1.77 -23.67
C THR A 41 2.38 -2.65 -24.59
N ASN A 42 2.34 -2.39 -25.90
CA ASN A 42 3.07 -3.16 -26.91
C ASN A 42 2.77 -4.67 -26.83
N ALA A 43 1.52 -5.01 -26.53
CA ALA A 43 1.06 -6.37 -26.36
C ALA A 43 0.44 -6.91 -27.66
N THR A 44 0.52 -8.23 -27.85
CA THR A 44 -0.29 -8.93 -28.85
C THR A 44 -1.56 -9.42 -28.15
N ILE A 45 -2.70 -8.83 -28.48
CA ILE A 45 -4.00 -9.13 -27.86
C ILE A 45 -4.85 -9.95 -28.82
N TYR A 46 -5.42 -11.05 -28.32
CA TYR A 46 -6.47 -11.81 -29.01
C TYR A 46 -7.79 -11.54 -28.30
N THR A 47 -8.72 -10.82 -28.94
CA THR A 47 -10.05 -10.51 -28.36
C THR A 47 -11.06 -11.63 -28.60
N ASP A 48 -10.83 -12.43 -29.64
CA ASP A 48 -11.55 -13.66 -29.94
C ASP A 48 -10.59 -14.65 -30.64
N TYR A 49 -11.11 -15.76 -31.14
CA TYR A 49 -10.33 -16.84 -31.77
C TYR A 49 -9.70 -16.46 -33.13
N LYS A 50 -10.14 -15.37 -33.75
CA LYS A 50 -9.68 -14.87 -35.07
C LYS A 50 -9.02 -13.50 -34.97
N THR A 51 -9.52 -12.63 -34.10
CA THR A 51 -9.09 -11.23 -34.03
C THR A 51 -7.81 -11.09 -33.21
N ARG A 52 -6.73 -10.69 -33.88
CA ARG A 52 -5.41 -10.43 -33.30
C ARG A 52 -5.02 -8.96 -33.53
N ILE A 53 -4.60 -8.29 -32.46
CA ILE A 53 -4.12 -6.90 -32.49
C ILE A 53 -2.68 -6.89 -31.99
N GLU A 54 -1.75 -6.38 -32.81
CA GLU A 54 -0.33 -6.28 -32.47
C GLU A 54 0.02 -4.86 -32.02
N GLY A 55 1.00 -4.72 -31.13
CA GLY A 55 1.43 -3.41 -30.61
C GLY A 55 0.37 -2.69 -29.76
N ALA A 56 -0.63 -3.42 -29.28
CA ALA A 56 -1.80 -2.89 -28.61
C ALA A 56 -1.52 -2.54 -27.13
N THR A 57 -2.45 -1.79 -26.54
CA THR A 57 -2.56 -1.51 -25.11
C THR A 57 -3.82 -2.13 -24.51
N LEU A 58 -3.65 -2.99 -23.51
CA LEU A 58 -4.76 -3.54 -22.71
C LEU A 58 -4.91 -2.73 -21.42
N LEU A 59 -6.08 -2.12 -21.21
CA LEU A 59 -6.39 -1.40 -19.98
C LEU A 59 -7.30 -2.23 -19.07
N ILE A 60 -6.82 -2.51 -17.86
CA ILE A 60 -7.55 -3.16 -16.77
C ILE A 60 -7.90 -2.11 -15.73
N ARG A 61 -9.14 -2.09 -15.25
CA ARG A 61 -9.59 -1.29 -14.10
C ARG A 61 -10.41 -2.17 -13.14
N ASP A 62 -10.03 -2.18 -11.87
CA ASP A 62 -10.66 -2.93 -10.79
C ASP A 62 -10.91 -4.40 -11.16
N GLY A 63 -9.88 -5.03 -11.76
CA GLY A 63 -9.91 -6.43 -12.19
C GLY A 63 -10.71 -6.71 -13.47
N LYS A 64 -11.21 -5.68 -14.17
CA LYS A 64 -11.98 -5.81 -15.42
C LYS A 64 -11.25 -5.19 -16.60
N VAL A 65 -11.37 -5.81 -17.78
CA VAL A 65 -10.94 -5.20 -19.04
C VAL A 65 -11.87 -4.04 -19.38
N VAL A 66 -11.32 -2.85 -19.57
CA VAL A 66 -12.10 -1.65 -19.95
C VAL A 66 -11.76 -1.13 -21.35
N ALA A 67 -10.58 -1.46 -21.89
CA ALA A 67 -10.22 -1.17 -23.28
C ALA A 67 -9.13 -2.13 -23.78
N ALA A 68 -9.15 -2.43 -25.07
CA ALA A 68 -8.11 -3.17 -25.79
C ALA A 68 -8.01 -2.62 -27.21
N GLY A 69 -6.84 -2.12 -27.61
CA GLY A 69 -6.61 -1.54 -28.94
C GLY A 69 -5.20 -1.05 -29.15
#